data_AF-G8LY16-F1
#
_entry.id   AF-G8LY16-F1
#
_cell.length_a   1.000
_cell.length_b   1.000
_cell.length_c   1.000
_cell.angle_alpha   90.00
_cell.angle_beta   90.00
_cell.angle_gamma   90.00
#
_symmetry.space_group_name_H-M   'P 1'
#
loop_
_entity.id
_entity.type
_entity.pdbx_description
1 polymer ?
#
loop_
_entity_poly.entity_id
_entity_poly.type
_entity_poly.pdbx_seq_one_letter_code
_entity_poly.pdbx_strand_id
1 'polypeptide(L)'
;MKKFAVVIVIALFMTGFFSVWNVFGDMPLRIVVDGDRLFFPDAQPFIDSNGRTQVPARFIGERLGATVTWDGAAQKAVFVKGSKKLVLYIGKKEYELDGKTLQMDTAALLHEDRTYVPARYVAEAFGATVRWDSVIKTVYIDTESRVLPTPQATKDPVYGWIKVETDVVDVEYGISITFTSDQELMKARLDAAEKMFAEVYGEDIAKEVFEYVRKKKTVSDVVPLKKFTNGSKIVTAKAGGVGIMVQVWKEGVVLQ
;
A
#
# COMPACT_ATOMS: atom_id res chain seq x y z
N MET A 1 48.48 -1.63 41.72
CA MET A 1 47.13 -1.04 41.81
C MET A 1 46.72 -0.22 40.58
N LYS A 2 47.57 0.64 40.00
CA LYS A 2 47.23 1.44 38.79
C LYS A 2 46.94 0.63 37.52
N LYS A 3 47.57 -0.54 37.32
CA LYS A 3 47.35 -1.40 36.15
C LYS A 3 46.04 -2.23 36.21
N PHE A 4 45.50 -2.46 37.41
CA PHE A 4 44.23 -3.17 37.61
C PHE A 4 43.01 -2.25 37.42
N ALA A 5 43.15 -0.96 37.74
CA ALA A 5 42.09 0.03 37.53
C ALA A 5 41.78 0.28 36.04
N VAL A 6 42.80 0.22 35.17
CA VAL A 6 42.63 0.45 33.72
C VAL A 6 41.86 -0.70 33.04
N VAL A 7 42.03 -1.95 33.50
CA VAL A 7 41.32 -3.11 32.94
C VAL A 7 39.83 -3.09 33.27
N ILE A 8 39.45 -2.61 34.47
CA ILE A 8 38.05 -2.50 34.87
C ILE A 8 37.31 -1.39 34.09
N VAL A 9 37.99 -0.28 33.77
CA VAL A 9 37.41 0.80 32.97
C VAL A 9 37.20 0.39 31.50
N ILE A 10 38.11 -0.42 30.93
CA ILE A 10 37.96 -0.94 29.56
C ILE A 10 36.84 -2.00 29.49
N ALA A 11 36.70 -2.85 30.51
CA ALA A 11 35.61 -3.82 30.58
C ALA A 11 34.23 -3.15 30.72
N LEU A 12 34.13 -2.06 31.50
CA LEU A 12 32.90 -1.27 31.62
C LEU A 12 32.55 -0.48 30.35
N PHE A 13 33.53 -0.11 29.53
CA PHE A 13 33.29 0.49 28.22
C PHE A 13 32.84 -0.52 27.15
N MET A 14 33.30 -1.78 27.22
CA MET A 14 32.85 -2.85 26.31
C MET A 14 31.42 -3.32 26.59
N THR A 15 30.95 -3.26 27.84
CA THR A 15 29.56 -3.63 28.19
C THR A 15 28.53 -2.56 27.84
N GLY A 16 28.96 -1.31 27.56
CA GLY A 16 28.07 -0.21 27.16
C GLY A 16 27.71 -0.18 25.67
N PHE A 17 28.38 -0.97 24.82
CA PHE A 17 28.21 -0.92 23.36
C PHE A 17 27.42 -2.09 22.75
N PHE A 18 26.96 -3.06 23.56
CA PHE A 18 26.24 -4.24 23.06
C PHE A 18 24.72 -4.23 23.30
N SER A 19 24.14 -3.10 23.74
CA SER A 19 22.71 -2.98 24.05
C SER A 19 21.93 -2.13 23.05
N VAL A 20 22.27 -2.22 21.76
CA VAL A 20 21.35 -1.82 20.68
C VAL A 20 21.49 -2.79 19.51
N TRP A 21 21.32 -4.08 19.81
CA TRP A 21 20.74 -4.94 18.78
C TRP A 21 19.34 -4.41 18.59
N ASN A 22 19.15 -3.65 17.52
CA ASN A 22 17.84 -3.27 17.05
C ASN A 22 16.99 -4.53 17.01
N VAL A 23 16.04 -4.64 17.93
CA VAL A 23 14.89 -5.52 17.74
C VAL A 23 14.05 -4.84 16.67
N PHE A 24 14.49 -4.94 15.42
CA PHE A 24 13.57 -4.84 14.29
C PHE A 24 12.70 -6.08 14.38
N GLY A 25 11.67 -6.02 15.23
CA GLY A 25 10.63 -7.04 15.29
C GLY A 25 10.07 -7.20 13.88
N ASP A 26 9.92 -8.45 13.44
CA ASP A 26 9.35 -8.71 12.13
C ASP A 26 7.98 -8.03 12.04
N MET A 27 7.82 -7.12 11.06
CA MET A 27 6.57 -6.39 10.93
C MET A 27 5.47 -7.37 10.53
N PRO A 28 4.32 -7.37 11.22
CA PRO A 28 3.26 -8.30 10.90
C PRO A 28 2.72 -7.99 9.50
N LEU A 29 2.47 -9.04 8.72
CA LEU A 29 1.80 -8.93 7.44
C LEU A 29 0.38 -8.38 7.65
N ARG A 30 0.03 -7.33 6.93
CA ARG A 30 -1.29 -6.68 7.00
C ARG A 30 -2.00 -6.74 5.66
N ILE A 31 -3.33 -6.79 5.73
CA ILE A 31 -4.21 -6.62 4.59
C ILE A 31 -5.18 -5.49 4.93
N VAL A 32 -5.32 -4.53 4.02
CA VAL A 32 -6.19 -3.37 4.14
C VAL A 32 -7.12 -3.39 2.92
N VAL A 33 -8.43 -3.35 3.14
CA VAL A 33 -9.43 -3.27 2.07
C VAL A 33 -10.23 -1.99 2.25
N ASP A 34 -10.17 -1.10 1.26
CA ASP A 34 -10.83 0.21 1.26
C ASP A 34 -10.45 1.07 2.48
N GLY A 35 -9.17 1.06 2.84
CA GLY A 35 -8.64 1.78 4.00
C GLY A 35 -8.79 1.07 5.36
N ASP A 36 -9.65 0.05 5.46
CA ASP A 36 -9.82 -0.70 6.71
C ASP A 36 -8.93 -1.93 6.79
N ARG A 37 -8.26 -2.09 7.93
CA ARG A 37 -7.45 -3.28 8.20
C ARG A 37 -8.34 -4.51 8.44
N LEU A 38 -8.01 -5.62 7.78
CA LEU A 38 -8.62 -6.92 8.05
C LEU A 38 -8.02 -7.53 9.31
N PHE A 39 -8.90 -8.00 10.19
CA PHE A 39 -8.54 -8.71 11.40
C PHE A 39 -8.71 -10.22 11.21
N PHE A 40 -7.69 -10.97 11.64
CA PHE A 40 -7.63 -12.42 11.50
C PHE A 40 -7.50 -13.04 12.90
N PRO A 41 -8.61 -13.49 13.53
CA PRO A 41 -8.59 -14.00 14.90
C PRO A 41 -7.92 -15.37 15.04
N ASP A 42 -8.03 -16.24 14.04
CA ASP A 42 -7.74 -17.67 14.16
C ASP A 42 -6.82 -18.23 13.05
N ALA A 43 -6.50 -17.43 12.03
CA ALA A 43 -5.68 -17.87 10.89
C ALA A 43 -4.93 -16.67 10.27
N GLN A 44 -3.62 -16.56 10.51
CA GLN A 44 -2.83 -15.42 10.03
C GLN A 44 -2.48 -15.54 8.55
N PRO A 45 -2.49 -14.43 7.79
CA PRO A 45 -1.97 -14.42 6.44
C PRO A 45 -0.46 -14.64 6.45
N PHE A 46 0.09 -15.13 5.33
CA PHE A 46 1.53 -15.33 5.17
C PHE A 46 1.98 -15.08 3.72
N ILE A 47 3.29 -15.01 3.49
CA ILE A 47 3.87 -14.92 2.14
C ILE A 47 4.40 -16.31 1.77
N ASP A 48 3.94 -16.87 0.66
CA ASP A 48 4.39 -18.17 0.17
C ASP A 48 5.78 -18.12 -0.50
N SER A 49 6.28 -19.29 -0.91
CA SER A 49 7.58 -19.42 -1.60
C SER A 49 7.64 -18.71 -2.97
N ASN A 50 6.49 -18.39 -3.56
CA ASN A 50 6.40 -17.63 -4.80
C ASN A 50 6.31 -16.11 -4.55
N GLY A 51 6.41 -15.66 -3.30
CA GLY A 51 6.33 -14.25 -2.92
C GLY A 51 4.90 -13.71 -2.98
N ARG A 52 3.87 -14.57 -2.90
CA ARG A 52 2.46 -14.17 -2.92
C ARG A 52 1.86 -14.20 -1.52
N THR A 53 1.09 -13.17 -1.20
CA THR A 53 0.34 -13.10 0.05
C THR A 53 -0.84 -14.07 0.02
N GLN A 54 -0.78 -15.07 0.87
CA GLN A 54 -1.83 -16.06 1.11
C GLN A 54 -2.68 -15.61 2.30
N VAL A 55 -4.00 -15.64 2.11
CA VAL A 55 -4.98 -15.15 3.09
C VAL A 55 -6.08 -16.20 3.24
N PRO A 56 -6.65 -16.43 4.44
CA PRO A 56 -7.73 -17.38 4.55
C PRO A 56 -8.94 -16.90 3.73
N ALA A 57 -9.47 -17.79 2.89
CA ALA A 57 -10.39 -17.48 1.80
C ALA A 57 -11.61 -16.65 2.23
N ARG A 58 -12.22 -17.02 3.36
CA ARG A 58 -13.45 -16.39 3.84
C ARG A 58 -13.27 -14.91 4.14
N PHE A 59 -12.22 -14.53 4.87
CA PHE A 59 -12.02 -13.14 5.31
C PHE A 59 -11.90 -12.18 4.13
N ILE A 60 -11.10 -12.53 3.13
CA ILE A 60 -10.93 -11.67 1.95
C ILE A 60 -12.16 -11.70 1.04
N GLY A 61 -12.77 -12.87 0.82
CA GLY A 61 -13.94 -12.99 -0.04
C GLY A 61 -15.15 -12.22 0.51
N GLU A 62 -15.48 -12.41 1.78
CA GLU A 62 -16.62 -11.72 2.43
C GLU A 62 -16.39 -10.21 2.50
N ARG A 63 -15.16 -9.77 2.79
CA ARG A 63 -14.82 -8.34 2.80
C ARG A 63 -15.00 -7.70 1.42
N LEU A 64 -14.75 -8.44 0.35
CA LEU A 64 -14.99 -8.01 -1.03
C LEU A 64 -16.46 -8.12 -1.44
N GLY A 65 -17.35 -8.56 -0.53
CA GLY A 65 -18.78 -8.74 -0.79
C GLY A 65 -19.11 -10.02 -1.57
N ALA A 66 -18.22 -11.02 -1.56
CA ALA A 66 -18.46 -12.31 -2.19
C ALA A 66 -18.88 -13.37 -1.16
N THR A 67 -19.81 -14.24 -1.54
CA THR A 67 -20.10 -15.48 -0.82
C THR A 67 -18.99 -16.49 -1.11
N VAL A 68 -18.44 -17.10 -0.07
CA VAL A 68 -17.35 -18.09 -0.18
C VAL A 68 -17.86 -19.47 0.22
N THR A 69 -17.69 -20.45 -0.68
CA THR A 69 -18.04 -21.86 -0.44
C THR A 69 -16.84 -22.76 -0.68
N TRP A 70 -16.81 -23.88 0.02
CA TRP A 70 -15.77 -24.90 -0.09
C TRP A 70 -16.41 -26.22 -0.56
N ASP A 71 -15.82 -26.81 -1.60
CA ASP A 71 -16.17 -28.15 -2.08
C ASP A 71 -15.00 -29.09 -1.78
N GLY A 72 -15.17 -29.89 -0.72
CA GLY A 72 -14.13 -30.81 -0.25
C GLY A 72 -13.92 -32.03 -1.15
N ALA A 73 -14.92 -32.44 -1.93
CA ALA A 73 -14.77 -33.56 -2.87
C ALA A 73 -13.95 -33.14 -4.08
N ALA A 74 -14.20 -31.93 -4.60
CA ALA A 74 -13.47 -31.37 -5.73
C ALA A 74 -12.22 -30.58 -5.33
N GLN A 75 -11.94 -30.44 -4.02
CA GLN A 75 -10.82 -29.68 -3.47
C GLN A 75 -10.73 -28.25 -4.05
N LYS A 76 -11.82 -27.48 -3.97
CA LYS A 76 -11.89 -26.13 -4.54
C LYS A 76 -12.65 -25.14 -3.67
N ALA A 77 -12.18 -23.90 -3.66
CA ALA A 77 -12.89 -22.76 -3.10
C ALA A 77 -13.61 -22.00 -4.22
N VAL A 78 -14.86 -21.63 -3.97
CA VAL A 78 -15.73 -20.92 -4.92
C VAL A 78 -16.20 -19.62 -4.30
N PHE A 79 -15.96 -18.51 -5.00
CA PHE A 79 -16.35 -17.16 -4.60
C PHE A 79 -17.39 -16.64 -5.59
N VAL A 80 -18.48 -16.06 -5.09
CA VAL A 80 -19.58 -15.54 -5.93
C VAL A 80 -19.99 -14.15 -5.46
N LYS A 81 -20.00 -13.17 -6.36
CA LYS A 81 -20.50 -11.80 -6.14
C LYS A 81 -21.32 -11.36 -7.35
N GLY A 82 -22.64 -11.24 -7.18
CA GLY A 82 -23.54 -10.94 -8.31
C GLY A 82 -23.40 -12.00 -9.41
N SER A 83 -23.06 -11.58 -10.63
CA SER A 83 -22.81 -12.48 -11.77
C SER A 83 -21.37 -13.01 -11.85
N LYS A 84 -20.45 -12.50 -11.02
CA LYS A 84 -19.04 -12.90 -11.03
C LYS A 84 -18.81 -14.17 -10.22
N LYS A 85 -18.05 -15.10 -10.80
CA LYS A 85 -17.69 -16.37 -10.16
C LYS A 85 -16.21 -16.68 -10.33
N LEU A 86 -15.52 -16.85 -9.21
CA LEU A 86 -14.12 -17.30 -9.15
C LEU A 86 -14.06 -18.71 -8.54
N VAL A 87 -13.32 -19.62 -9.16
CA VAL A 87 -13.06 -20.97 -8.65
C VAL A 87 -11.55 -21.19 -8.54
N LEU A 88 -11.06 -21.46 -7.33
CA LEU A 88 -9.66 -21.76 -7.06
C LEU A 88 -9.53 -23.21 -6.62
N TYR A 89 -8.63 -23.95 -7.28
CA TYR A 89 -8.35 -25.36 -6.98
C TYR A 89 -7.14 -25.49 -6.05
N ILE A 90 -7.25 -26.32 -5.01
CA ILE A 90 -6.13 -26.54 -4.09
C ILE A 90 -4.97 -27.22 -4.82
N GLY A 91 -3.76 -26.69 -4.64
CA GLY A 91 -2.52 -27.23 -5.20
C GLY A 91 -2.36 -27.05 -6.70
N LYS A 92 -3.30 -26.40 -7.39
CA LYS A 92 -3.21 -26.12 -8.83
C LYS A 92 -2.99 -24.64 -9.08
N LYS A 93 -2.23 -24.35 -10.14
CA LYS A 93 -2.04 -22.98 -10.69
C LYS A 93 -3.18 -22.56 -11.63
N GLU A 94 -3.97 -23.52 -12.07
CA GLU A 94 -5.15 -23.27 -12.87
C GLU A 94 -6.32 -22.80 -12.00
N TYR A 95 -7.09 -21.83 -12.49
CA TYR A 95 -8.32 -21.36 -11.86
C TYR A 95 -9.37 -20.99 -12.91
N GLU A 96 -10.62 -20.84 -12.48
CA GLU A 96 -11.69 -20.36 -13.37
C GLU A 96 -12.22 -19.00 -12.93
N LEU A 97 -12.41 -18.10 -13.89
CA LEU A 97 -13.11 -16.84 -13.72
C LEU A 97 -14.23 -16.75 -14.76
N ASP A 98 -15.48 -16.67 -14.29
CA ASP A 98 -16.68 -16.64 -15.13
C ASP A 98 -16.73 -17.79 -16.16
N GLY A 99 -16.29 -18.98 -15.74
CA GLY A 99 -16.24 -20.20 -16.56
C GLY A 99 -15.06 -20.28 -17.54
N LYS A 100 -14.15 -19.29 -17.54
CA LYS A 100 -12.91 -19.32 -18.32
C LYS A 100 -11.75 -19.79 -17.47
N THR A 101 -11.03 -20.79 -17.96
CA THR A 101 -9.78 -21.27 -17.37
C THR A 101 -8.64 -20.28 -17.58
N LEU A 102 -7.95 -19.93 -16.50
CA LEU A 102 -6.80 -19.02 -16.45
C LEU A 102 -5.67 -19.63 -15.60
N GLN A 103 -4.49 -19.02 -15.65
CA GLN A 103 -3.31 -19.46 -14.89
C GLN A 103 -2.86 -18.38 -13.90
N MET A 104 -2.48 -18.81 -12.71
CA MET A 104 -1.78 -18.01 -11.70
C MET A 104 -0.33 -18.49 -11.52
N ASP A 105 0.51 -17.65 -10.93
CA ASP A 105 1.91 -18.00 -10.68
C ASP A 105 2.14 -18.78 -9.39
N THR A 106 1.14 -18.80 -8.51
CA THR A 106 1.07 -19.59 -7.28
C THR A 106 -0.16 -20.51 -7.27
N ALA A 107 -0.47 -21.14 -6.15
CA ALA A 107 -1.67 -21.96 -5.95
C ALA A 107 -2.44 -21.55 -4.69
N ALA A 108 -3.73 -21.84 -4.66
CA ALA A 108 -4.47 -21.93 -3.41
C ALA A 108 -4.03 -23.19 -2.66
N LEU A 109 -4.05 -23.14 -1.34
CA LEU A 109 -3.49 -24.21 -0.50
C LEU A 109 -4.36 -24.48 0.72
N LEU A 110 -4.28 -25.71 1.21
CA LEU A 110 -4.87 -26.10 2.48
C LEU A 110 -3.75 -26.07 3.53
N HIS A 111 -3.93 -25.28 4.58
CA HIS A 111 -2.97 -25.17 5.68
C HIS A 111 -3.74 -25.07 7.00
N GLU A 112 -3.42 -25.96 7.96
CA GLU A 112 -4.08 -26.04 9.27
C GLU A 112 -5.62 -26.02 9.18
N ASP A 113 -6.17 -26.87 8.30
CA ASP A 113 -7.62 -26.98 8.04
C ASP A 113 -8.30 -25.67 7.61
N ARG A 114 -7.52 -24.75 7.02
CA ARG A 114 -7.99 -23.52 6.40
C ARG A 114 -7.58 -23.48 4.94
N THR A 115 -8.51 -23.07 4.10
CA THR A 115 -8.22 -22.76 2.70
C THR A 115 -7.60 -21.37 2.62
N TYR A 116 -6.36 -21.31 2.19
CA TYR A 116 -5.65 -20.09 1.87
C TYR A 116 -5.64 -19.84 0.38
N VAL A 117 -5.82 -18.59 0.02
CA VAL A 117 -5.91 -18.14 -1.36
C VAL A 117 -5.00 -16.93 -1.59
N PRO A 118 -4.43 -16.79 -2.79
CA PRO A 118 -3.64 -15.63 -3.13
C PRO A 118 -4.51 -14.36 -3.13
N ALA A 119 -4.22 -13.41 -2.24
CA ALA A 119 -5.07 -12.24 -2.01
C ALA A 119 -5.36 -11.46 -3.31
N ARG A 120 -4.32 -11.27 -4.13
CA ARG A 120 -4.39 -10.53 -5.38
C ARG A 120 -5.38 -11.14 -6.37
N TYR A 121 -5.29 -12.45 -6.60
CA TYR A 121 -6.14 -13.13 -7.59
C TYR A 121 -7.61 -13.11 -7.19
N VAL A 122 -7.91 -13.20 -5.88
CA VAL A 122 -9.28 -13.05 -5.39
C VAL A 122 -9.78 -11.61 -5.56
N ALA A 123 -8.98 -10.62 -5.19
CA ALA A 123 -9.35 -9.21 -5.30
C ALA A 123 -9.58 -8.78 -6.76
N GLU A 124 -8.63 -9.05 -7.66
CA GLU A 124 -8.70 -8.67 -9.07
C GLU A 124 -9.85 -9.37 -9.81
N ALA A 125 -10.22 -10.59 -9.41
CA ALA A 125 -11.39 -11.29 -9.97
C ALA A 125 -12.72 -10.54 -9.75
N PHE A 126 -12.79 -9.73 -8.69
CA PHE A 126 -13.96 -8.91 -8.37
C PHE A 126 -13.77 -7.42 -8.72
N GLY A 127 -12.78 -7.10 -9.56
CA GLY A 127 -12.55 -5.75 -10.06
C GLY A 127 -11.82 -4.81 -9.11
N ALA A 128 -11.29 -5.33 -7.99
CA ALA A 128 -10.48 -4.54 -7.08
C ALA A 128 -9.03 -4.42 -7.57
N THR A 129 -8.36 -3.34 -7.19
CA THR A 129 -6.92 -3.16 -7.45
C THR A 129 -6.10 -3.54 -6.23
N VAL A 130 -4.88 -4.07 -6.43
CA VAL A 130 -4.05 -4.59 -5.33
C VAL A 130 -2.66 -3.97 -5.38
N ARG A 131 -2.24 -3.36 -4.26
CA ARG A 131 -0.90 -2.79 -4.08
C ARG A 131 -0.17 -3.49 -2.94
N TRP A 132 1.15 -3.56 -3.05
CA TRP A 132 2.02 -4.11 -2.02
C TRP A 132 2.99 -3.05 -1.52
N ASP A 133 3.03 -2.86 -0.20
CA ASP A 133 4.07 -2.10 0.48
C ASP A 133 5.01 -3.08 1.19
N SER A 134 6.21 -3.25 0.62
CA SER A 134 7.24 -4.14 1.16
C SER A 134 7.91 -3.60 2.41
N VAL A 135 7.94 -2.27 2.59
CA VAL A 135 8.57 -1.64 3.76
C VAL A 135 7.78 -2.00 5.00
N ILE A 136 6.45 -1.93 4.92
CA ILE A 136 5.58 -2.17 6.08
C ILE A 136 4.74 -3.46 5.95
N LYS A 137 5.15 -4.37 5.06
CA LYS A 137 4.52 -5.65 4.74
C LYS A 137 2.98 -5.57 4.68
N THR A 138 2.45 -4.68 3.85
CA THR A 138 0.99 -4.42 3.78
C THR A 138 0.46 -4.59 2.36
N VAL A 139 -0.57 -5.41 2.21
CA VAL A 139 -1.39 -5.50 0.99
C VAL A 139 -2.54 -4.52 1.10
N TYR A 140 -2.65 -3.60 0.15
CA TYR A 140 -3.80 -2.72 -0.01
C TYR A 140 -4.69 -3.24 -1.14
N ILE A 141 -6.00 -3.25 -0.91
CA ILE A 141 -7.02 -3.68 -1.87
C ILE A 141 -8.09 -2.59 -1.94
N ASP A 142 -8.36 -2.09 -3.14
CA ASP A 142 -9.30 -0.98 -3.36
C ASP A 142 -10.42 -1.46 -4.31
N THR A 143 -11.68 -1.47 -3.85
CA THR A 143 -12.82 -2.13 -4.52
C THR A 143 -13.60 -1.24 -5.49
N GLU A 144 -13.55 0.08 -5.33
CA GLU A 144 -14.15 1.02 -6.28
C GLU A 144 -13.15 1.36 -7.40
N SER A 145 -13.49 1.00 -8.63
CA SER A 145 -12.85 1.56 -9.82
C SER A 145 -13.28 3.02 -10.00
N ARG A 146 -12.79 3.93 -9.14
CA ARG A 146 -12.64 5.32 -9.59
C ARG A 146 -11.55 5.26 -10.65
N VAL A 147 -11.92 5.33 -11.93
CA VAL A 147 -10.97 5.50 -13.03
C VAL A 147 -10.41 6.92 -12.92
N LEU A 148 -9.51 7.10 -11.95
CA LEU A 148 -8.54 8.16 -12.01
C LEU A 148 -7.47 7.70 -12.99
N PRO A 149 -6.87 8.61 -13.77
CA PRO A 149 -5.61 8.34 -14.42
C PRO A 149 -4.56 8.15 -13.31
N THR A 150 -4.57 6.99 -12.67
CA THR A 150 -3.41 6.46 -11.96
C THR A 150 -2.58 5.83 -13.05
N PRO A 151 -1.39 6.36 -13.36
CA PRO A 151 -0.51 5.67 -14.23
C PRO A 151 -0.25 4.30 -13.64
N GLN A 152 -0.56 3.27 -14.43
CA GLN A 152 -0.15 1.91 -14.18
C GLN A 152 1.34 1.90 -13.77
N ALA A 153 1.80 0.87 -13.06
CA ALA A 153 3.22 0.61 -12.89
C ALA A 153 3.86 0.29 -14.26
N THR A 154 3.98 1.30 -15.09
CA THR A 154 4.72 1.32 -16.32
C THR A 154 6.18 1.57 -15.94
N LYS A 155 7.11 1.19 -16.80
CA LYS A 155 8.52 1.60 -16.70
C LYS A 155 8.68 3.12 -16.93
N ASP A 156 7.58 3.89 -16.95
CA ASP A 156 7.60 5.33 -17.17
C ASP A 156 8.25 6.02 -15.96
N PRO A 157 9.40 6.66 -16.17
CA PRO A 157 10.17 7.22 -15.07
C PRO A 157 9.48 8.45 -14.45
N VAL A 158 8.52 9.09 -15.13
CA VAL A 158 7.75 10.23 -14.63
C VAL A 158 6.56 9.70 -13.84
N TYR A 159 5.70 8.93 -14.50
CA TYR A 159 4.38 8.64 -13.99
C TYR A 159 4.34 7.48 -12.98
N GLY A 160 5.25 6.50 -13.09
CA GLY A 160 5.30 5.34 -12.18
C GLY A 160 5.68 5.69 -10.73
N TRP A 161 6.07 6.93 -10.47
CA TRP A 161 6.49 7.44 -9.16
C TRP A 161 5.56 8.53 -8.60
N ILE A 162 4.42 8.76 -9.28
CA ILE A 162 3.31 9.59 -8.82
C ILE A 162 2.18 8.63 -8.44
N LYS A 163 1.80 8.63 -7.16
CA LYS A 163 0.68 7.84 -6.65
C LYS A 163 -0.47 8.78 -6.33
N VAL A 164 -1.64 8.49 -6.88
CA VAL A 164 -2.87 9.20 -6.55
C VAL A 164 -3.72 8.28 -5.67
N GLU A 165 -4.22 8.79 -4.55
CA GLU A 165 -5.12 8.10 -3.63
C GLU A 165 -6.39 8.94 -3.49
N THR A 166 -7.57 8.32 -3.51
CA THR A 166 -8.84 9.05 -3.31
C THR A 166 -9.75 8.33 -2.36
N ASP A 167 -10.56 9.11 -1.67
CA ASP A 167 -11.62 8.64 -0.80
C ASP A 167 -11.16 7.66 0.30
N VAL A 168 -9.91 7.80 0.74
CA VAL A 168 -9.42 7.12 1.95
C VAL A 168 -10.01 7.81 3.18
N VAL A 169 -10.08 7.10 4.31
CA VAL A 169 -10.82 7.45 5.55
C VAL A 169 -11.01 8.96 5.76
N ASP A 170 -9.91 9.74 5.83
CA ASP A 170 -9.96 11.20 6.04
C ASP A 170 -9.56 12.05 4.82
N VAL A 171 -9.00 11.44 3.77
CA VAL A 171 -8.44 12.16 2.61
C VAL A 171 -9.30 11.89 1.38
N GLU A 172 -9.92 12.95 0.87
CA GLU A 172 -10.72 12.93 -0.34
C GLU A 172 -9.85 12.67 -1.59
N TYR A 173 -8.67 13.30 -1.64
CA TYR A 173 -7.73 13.15 -2.75
C TYR A 173 -6.30 13.39 -2.28
N GLY A 174 -5.35 12.56 -2.67
CA GLY A 174 -3.96 12.64 -2.29
C GLY A 174 -3.04 12.35 -3.47
N ILE A 175 -1.96 13.12 -3.60
CA ILE A 175 -0.86 12.84 -4.52
C ILE A 175 0.39 12.64 -3.68
N SER A 176 1.02 11.48 -3.84
CA SER A 176 2.34 11.19 -3.32
C SER A 176 3.35 11.04 -4.46
N ILE A 177 4.43 11.79 -4.43
CA ILE A 177 5.48 11.76 -5.45
C ILE A 177 6.77 11.28 -4.79
N THR A 178 7.44 10.33 -5.43
CA THR A 178 8.77 9.90 -4.99
C THR A 178 9.82 10.84 -5.56
N PHE A 179 10.64 11.40 -4.69
CA PHE A 179 11.75 12.27 -5.05
C PHE A 179 12.83 11.51 -5.82
N THR A 180 13.47 12.20 -6.76
CA THR A 180 14.68 11.74 -7.45
C THR A 180 15.69 12.87 -7.53
N SER A 181 16.98 12.55 -7.46
CA SER A 181 18.07 13.54 -7.65
C SER A 181 18.20 14.02 -9.09
N ASP A 182 17.63 13.29 -10.05
CA ASP A 182 17.51 13.71 -11.45
C ASP A 182 16.54 14.90 -11.54
N GLN A 183 17.08 16.09 -11.79
CA GLN A 183 16.33 17.35 -11.75
C GLN A 183 15.28 17.45 -12.86
N GLU A 184 15.59 16.99 -14.07
CA GLU A 184 14.66 17.02 -15.20
C GLU A 184 13.52 16.04 -14.95
N LEU A 185 13.84 14.86 -14.44
CA LEU A 185 12.82 13.87 -14.11
C LEU A 185 11.95 14.31 -12.94
N MET A 186 12.54 14.92 -11.91
CA MET A 186 11.81 15.45 -10.76
C MET A 186 10.87 16.59 -11.17
N LYS A 187 11.34 17.48 -12.06
CA LYS A 187 10.52 18.54 -12.64
C LYS A 187 9.34 17.97 -13.42
N ALA A 188 9.58 17.02 -14.32
CA ALA A 188 8.52 16.36 -15.08
C ALA A 188 7.48 15.69 -14.17
N ARG A 189 7.91 15.08 -13.06
CA ARG A 189 7.00 14.48 -12.07
C ARG A 189 6.11 15.52 -11.39
N LEU A 190 6.68 16.65 -10.99
CA LEU A 190 5.93 17.72 -10.33
C LEU A 190 4.97 18.40 -11.30
N ASP A 191 5.38 18.63 -12.54
CA ASP A 191 4.54 19.24 -13.58
C ASP A 191 3.36 18.32 -13.93
N ALA A 192 3.60 17.00 -14.03
CA ALA A 192 2.55 16.01 -14.26
C ALA A 192 1.55 15.95 -13.10
N ALA A 193 2.04 15.91 -11.86
CA ALA A 193 1.19 15.87 -10.67
C ALA A 193 0.41 17.18 -10.46
N GLU A 194 0.99 18.34 -10.77
CA GLU A 194 0.29 19.62 -10.74
C GLU A 194 -0.87 19.62 -11.72
N LYS A 195 -0.65 19.14 -12.95
CA LYS A 195 -1.71 19.04 -13.96
C LYS A 195 -2.84 18.12 -13.48
N MET A 196 -2.50 16.94 -12.92
CA MET A 196 -3.51 16.03 -12.36
C MET A 196 -4.33 16.67 -11.26
N PHE A 197 -3.68 17.44 -10.37
CA PHE A 197 -4.37 18.14 -9.29
C PHE A 197 -5.27 19.27 -9.84
N ALA A 198 -4.77 20.03 -10.82
CA ALA A 198 -5.50 21.12 -11.45
C ALA A 198 -6.77 20.65 -12.18
N GLU A 199 -6.72 19.46 -12.83
CA GLU A 199 -7.88 18.86 -13.48
C GLU A 199 -9.04 18.58 -12.52
N VAL A 200 -8.75 18.36 -11.23
CA VAL A 200 -9.76 18.04 -10.20
C VAL A 200 -10.16 19.26 -9.38
N TYR A 201 -9.19 20.08 -8.97
CA TYR A 201 -9.39 21.14 -7.97
C TYR A 201 -9.21 22.57 -8.52
N GLY A 202 -8.81 22.72 -9.78
CA GLY A 202 -8.59 24.01 -10.44
C GLY A 202 -7.12 24.45 -10.47
N GLU A 203 -6.77 25.25 -11.48
CA GLU A 203 -5.39 25.66 -11.72
C GLU A 203 -4.78 26.54 -10.61
N ASP A 204 -5.56 27.44 -10.02
CA ASP A 204 -5.04 28.44 -9.09
C ASP A 204 -4.48 27.80 -7.81
N ILE A 205 -5.26 26.90 -7.20
CA ILE A 205 -4.82 26.15 -6.03
C ILE A 205 -3.68 25.18 -6.37
N ALA A 206 -3.70 24.58 -7.57
CA ALA A 206 -2.65 23.67 -8.01
C ALA A 206 -1.30 24.39 -8.07
N LYS A 207 -1.26 25.57 -8.69
CA LYS A 207 -0.05 26.41 -8.76
C LYS A 207 0.49 26.72 -7.37
N GLU A 208 -0.35 27.21 -6.45
CA GLU A 208 0.10 27.60 -5.10
C GLU A 208 0.67 26.40 -4.32
N VAL A 209 0.00 25.25 -4.38
CA VAL A 209 0.40 24.03 -3.68
C VAL A 209 1.69 23.46 -4.26
N PHE A 210 1.81 23.40 -5.59
CA PHE A 210 2.96 22.79 -6.25
C PHE A 210 4.20 23.70 -6.25
N GLU A 211 4.02 25.03 -6.28
CA GLU A 211 5.10 25.98 -5.97
C GLU A 211 5.69 25.76 -4.57
N TYR A 212 4.85 25.44 -3.59
CA TYR A 212 5.32 25.21 -2.23
C TYR A 212 6.18 23.94 -2.11
N VAL A 213 5.76 22.81 -2.70
CA VAL A 213 6.53 21.56 -2.61
C VAL A 213 7.78 21.57 -3.50
N ARG A 214 7.82 22.39 -4.56
CA ARG A 214 9.01 22.64 -5.39
C ARG A 214 10.19 23.27 -4.63
N LYS A 215 9.98 23.71 -3.39
CA LYS A 215 11.07 24.15 -2.49
C LYS A 215 12.02 23.01 -2.12
N LYS A 216 11.58 21.74 -2.22
CA LYS A 216 12.46 20.59 -2.05
C LYS A 216 13.40 20.46 -3.24
N LYS A 217 14.72 20.59 -3.02
CA LYS A 217 15.77 20.47 -4.04
C LYS A 217 16.60 19.20 -3.88
N THR A 218 16.72 18.69 -2.66
CA THR A 218 17.50 17.50 -2.29
C THR A 218 16.68 16.52 -1.45
N VAL A 219 17.16 15.27 -1.30
CA VAL A 219 16.52 14.25 -0.42
C VAL A 219 16.49 14.72 1.04
N SER A 220 17.54 15.40 1.51
CA SER A 220 17.65 15.89 2.88
C SER A 220 16.75 17.08 3.19
N ASP A 221 16.27 17.80 2.17
CA ASP A 221 15.41 18.96 2.39
C ASP A 221 14.05 18.54 2.98
N VAL A 222 13.62 19.31 3.97
CA VAL A 222 12.30 19.20 4.59
C VAL A 222 11.49 20.44 4.26
N VAL A 223 10.35 20.23 3.61
CA VAL A 223 9.31 21.24 3.40
C VAL A 223 8.21 20.95 4.42
N PRO A 224 8.05 21.79 5.46
CA PRO A 224 7.07 21.56 6.52
C PRO A 224 5.65 21.46 5.97
N LEU A 225 4.75 20.85 6.74
CA LEU A 225 3.34 20.84 6.37
C LEU A 225 2.79 22.27 6.35
N LYS A 226 2.22 22.67 5.21
CA LYS A 226 1.43 23.89 5.06
C LYS A 226 -0.01 23.52 4.71
N LYS A 227 -0.96 24.24 5.30
CA LYS A 227 -2.40 24.18 4.99
C LYS A 227 -2.72 25.26 3.95
N PHE A 228 -3.58 24.92 3.01
CA PHE A 228 -4.18 25.77 1.97
C PHE A 228 -5.69 25.53 1.97
N THR A 229 -6.43 26.39 1.30
CA THR A 229 -7.90 26.32 1.24
C THR A 229 -8.39 26.41 -0.19
N ASN A 230 -9.34 25.56 -0.57
CA ASN A 230 -10.05 25.63 -1.83
C ASN A 230 -11.56 25.54 -1.56
N GLY A 231 -12.23 26.69 -1.47
CA GLY A 231 -13.60 26.75 -0.94
C GLY A 231 -13.68 26.24 0.50
N SER A 232 -14.55 25.27 0.77
CA SER A 232 -14.70 24.60 2.08
C SER A 232 -13.64 23.53 2.35
N LYS A 233 -12.84 23.14 1.35
CA LYS A 233 -11.89 22.05 1.44
C LYS A 233 -10.55 22.51 1.98
N ILE A 234 -9.95 21.68 2.84
CA ILE A 234 -8.59 21.89 3.33
C ILE A 234 -7.63 21.08 2.46
N VAL A 235 -6.58 21.74 1.98
CA VAL A 235 -5.48 21.09 1.27
C VAL A 235 -4.22 21.19 2.13
N THR A 236 -3.46 20.12 2.25
CA THR A 236 -2.15 20.13 2.91
C THR A 236 -1.07 19.69 1.96
N ALA A 237 0.09 20.33 2.04
CA ALA A 237 1.27 19.89 1.31
C ALA A 237 2.51 19.88 2.20
N LYS A 238 3.34 18.85 2.05
CA LYS A 238 4.61 18.68 2.77
C LYS A 238 5.60 17.88 1.92
N ALA A 239 6.87 17.97 2.25
CA ALA A 239 7.88 17.10 1.67
C ALA A 239 9.00 16.79 2.68
N GLY A 240 9.57 15.59 2.59
CA GLY A 240 10.65 15.15 3.47
C GLY A 240 11.20 13.79 3.05
N GLY A 241 12.50 13.58 3.23
CA GLY A 241 13.18 12.37 2.75
C GLY A 241 12.94 12.17 1.25
N VAL A 242 12.43 11.01 0.86
CA VAL A 242 12.10 10.71 -0.55
C VAL A 242 10.65 11.03 -0.92
N GLY A 243 9.85 11.59 -0.01
CA GLY A 243 8.41 11.80 -0.23
C GLY A 243 8.04 13.26 -0.43
N ILE A 244 7.14 13.51 -1.38
CA ILE A 244 6.36 14.74 -1.50
C ILE A 244 4.89 14.33 -1.41
N MET A 245 4.10 15.03 -0.61
CA MET A 245 2.71 14.67 -0.34
C MET A 245 1.83 15.91 -0.42
N VAL A 246 0.76 15.79 -1.20
CA VAL A 246 -0.35 16.75 -1.32
C VAL A 246 -1.63 16.01 -0.98
N GLN A 247 -2.47 16.53 -0.10
CA GLN A 247 -3.71 15.88 0.34
C GLN A 247 -4.83 16.90 0.44
N VAL A 248 -6.02 16.54 -0.03
CA VAL A 248 -7.29 17.23 0.13
C VAL A 248 -8.12 16.42 1.11
N TRP A 249 -8.55 17.05 2.18
CA TRP A 249 -9.23 16.39 3.28
C TRP A 249 -10.75 16.43 3.10
N LYS A 250 -11.42 15.38 3.58
CA LYS A 250 -12.89 15.35 3.62
C LYS A 250 -13.40 16.46 4.54
N GLU A 251 -14.62 16.92 4.27
CA GLU A 251 -15.25 17.94 5.12
C GLU A 251 -15.46 17.41 6.54
N GLY A 252 -15.20 18.27 7.53
CA GLY A 252 -15.33 17.91 8.95
C GLY A 252 -14.10 17.25 9.58
N VAL A 253 -13.07 16.91 8.80
CA VAL A 253 -11.81 16.40 9.36
C VAL A 253 -11.04 17.51 10.08
N VAL A 254 -10.73 17.27 11.36
CA VAL A 254 -9.93 18.18 12.19
C VAL A 254 -8.47 17.76 12.15
N LEU A 255 -7.65 18.57 11.48
CA LEU A 255 -6.20 18.37 11.41
C LEU A 255 -5.52 18.92 12.66
N GLN A 256 -5.13 18.01 13.56
CA GLN A 256 -4.29 18.30 14.73
C GLN A 256 -2.92 18.84 14.33
#